data_AF-A0A7T5EMH6-F1
#
_entry.id   AF-A0A7T5EMH6-F1
#
_cell.length_a   1.000
_cell.length_b   1.000
_cell.length_c   1.000
_cell.angle_alpha   90.00
_cell.angle_beta   90.00
_cell.angle_gamma   90.00
#
_symmetry.space_group_name_H-M   'P 1'
#
loop_
_entity.id
_entity.type
_entity.pdbx_description
1 polymer ?
#
loop_
_entity_poly.entity_id
_entity_poly.type
_entity_poly.pdbx_seq_one_letter_code
_entity_poly.pdbx_strand_id
1 'polypeptide(L)' 'MIKTILVPVDRRMQRVPVLTSQHLKAYQMITAGTDIDRLIKDRRMRRIVSELCRLGWVEPRSSRRPSNCG' A
#
# COMPACT_ATOMS: atom_id res chain seq x y z
N MET A 1 1.86 -10.17 5.06
CA MET A 1 3.20 -10.51 4.54
C MET A 1 3.07 -10.37 3.05
N ILE A 2 3.73 -9.36 2.50
CA ILE A 2 3.69 -9.10 1.06
C ILE A 2 4.26 -10.32 0.34
N LYS A 3 3.46 -10.90 -0.56
CA LYS A 3 3.93 -11.98 -1.43
C LYS A 3 4.89 -11.38 -2.45
N THR A 4 5.89 -12.15 -2.85
CA THR A 4 6.81 -11.74 -3.91
C THR A 4 6.82 -12.80 -5.01
N ILE A 5 7.07 -12.36 -6.23
CA ILE A 5 7.32 -13.23 -7.39
C ILE A 5 8.68 -12.90 -7.98
N LEU A 6 9.30 -13.87 -8.66
CA LEU A 6 10.51 -13.63 -9.44
C LEU A 6 10.12 -13.15 -10.84
N VAL A 7 10.62 -11.99 -11.24
CA VAL A 7 10.43 -11.44 -12.60
C VAL A 7 11.78 -11.10 -13.21
N PRO A 8 11.91 -11.21 -14.55
CA PRO A 8 13.07 -10.67 -15.23
C PRO A 8 12.99 -9.13 -15.22
N VAL A 9 14.03 -8.49 -14.70
CA VAL A 9 14.28 -7.05 -14.81
C VAL A 9 15.64 -6.91 -15.48
N ASP A 10 15.64 -6.44 -16.72
CA ASP A 10 16.79 -6.47 -17.63
C ASP A 10 17.37 -7.90 -17.77
N ARG A 11 18.63 -8.08 -17.38
CA ARG A 11 19.37 -9.35 -17.47
C ARG A 11 19.39 -10.11 -16.13
N ARG A 12 18.54 -9.77 -15.15
CA ARG A 12 18.55 -10.38 -13.81
C ARG A 12 17.15 -10.74 -13.34
N MET A 13 17.03 -11.85 -12.61
CA MET A 13 15.80 -12.21 -11.91
C MET A 13 15.72 -11.44 -10.58
N GLN A 14 14.64 -10.70 -10.36
CA GLN A 14 14.43 -9.92 -9.14
C GLN A 14 13.12 -10.33 -8.46
N ARG A 15 13.12 -10.35 -7.11
CA ARG A 15 11.90 -10.55 -6.34
C ARG A 15 11.15 -9.24 -6.24
N VAL A 16 9.97 -9.17 -6.84
CA VAL A 16 9.11 -8.00 -6.79
C VAL A 16 7.87 -8.26 -5.93
N PRO A 17 7.43 -7.29 -5.11
CA PRO A 17 6.20 -7.40 -4.33
C PRO A 17 4.97 -7.45 -5.24
N VAL A 18 4.00 -8.28 -4.87
CA VAL A 18 2.71 -8.36 -5.57
C VAL A 18 1.55 -8.05 -4.64
N LEU A 19 0.58 -7.30 -5.16
CA LEU A 19 -0.69 -7.09 -4.48
C LEU A 19 -1.49 -8.38 -4.52
N THR A 20 -1.92 -8.84 -3.34
CA THR A 20 -2.88 -9.95 -3.23
C THR A 20 -4.31 -9.42 -3.35
N SER A 21 -5.29 -10.33 -3.51
CA SER A 21 -6.71 -9.95 -3.52
C SER A 21 -7.13 -9.16 -2.27
N GLN A 22 -6.46 -9.34 -1.13
CA GLN A 22 -6.76 -8.57 0.09
C GLN A 22 -6.25 -7.13 0.00
N HIS A 23 -5.10 -6.93 -0.63
CA HIS A 23 -4.59 -5.59 -0.92
C HIS A 23 -5.52 -4.85 -1.88
N LEU A 24 -5.98 -5.53 -2.94
CA LEU A 24 -6.92 -4.95 -3.91
C LEU A 24 -8.26 -4.57 -3.25
N LYS A 25 -8.81 -5.43 -2.37
CA LYS A 25 -10.01 -5.11 -1.59
C LYS A 25 -9.82 -3.89 -0.69
N ALA A 26 -8.72 -3.82 0.05
CA ALA A 26 -8.43 -2.68 0.91
C ALA A 26 -8.26 -1.39 0.09
N TYR A 27 -7.54 -1.46 -1.04
CA TYR A 27 -7.37 -0.35 -1.96
C TYR A 27 -8.70 0.15 -2.54
N GLN A 28 -9.60 -0.76 -2.94
CA GLN A 28 -10.94 -0.42 -3.41
C GLN A 28 -11.78 0.28 -2.32
N MET A 29 -11.72 -0.19 -1.08
CA MET A 29 -12.42 0.48 0.03
C MET A 29 -11.90 1.91 0.24
N ILE A 30 -10.58 2.10 0.22
CA ILE A 30 -9.95 3.42 0.39
C ILE A 30 -10.34 4.36 -0.75
N THR A 31 -10.23 3.90 -2.00
CA THR A 31 -10.59 4.71 -3.19
C THR A 31 -12.08 5.03 -3.27
N ALA A 32 -12.94 4.18 -2.70
CA ALA A 32 -14.37 4.45 -2.52
C ALA A 32 -14.68 5.46 -1.39
N GLY A 33 -13.66 6.05 -0.74
CA GLY A 33 -13.82 7.04 0.33
C GLY A 33 -13.98 6.46 1.73
N THR A 34 -13.70 5.17 1.94
CA THR A 34 -13.70 4.59 3.29
C THR A 34 -12.59 5.22 4.13
N ASP A 35 -12.94 5.68 5.33
CA ASP A 35 -11.98 6.25 6.26
C ASP A 35 -10.91 5.22 6.66
N ILE A 36 -9.64 5.56 6.38
CA ILE A 36 -8.47 4.74 6.72
C ILE A 36 -8.41 4.48 8.22
N ASP A 37 -8.77 5.45 9.07
CA ASP A 37 -8.72 5.29 10.53
C ASP A 37 -9.70 4.22 11.01
N ARG A 38 -10.84 4.08 10.32
CA ARG A 38 -11.80 3.00 10.57
C ARG A 38 -11.26 1.64 10.11
N LEU A 39 -10.60 1.59 8.95
CA LEU A 39 -10.02 0.36 8.39
C LEU A 39 -8.91 -0.20 9.30
N ILE A 40 -8.00 0.64 9.79
CA ILE A 40 -6.84 0.20 10.58
C ILE A 40 -7.15 -0.21 12.03
N LYS A 41 -8.42 -0.12 12.47
CA LYS A 41 -8.87 -0.70 13.74
C LYS A 41 -8.72 -2.21 13.74
N ASP A 42 -8.96 -2.85 12.60
CA ASP A 42 -8.66 -4.27 12.42
C ASP A 42 -7.16 -4.49 12.22
N ARG A 43 -6.57 -5.43 12.97
CA ARG A 43 -5.12 -5.70 12.94
C ARG A 43 -4.65 -6.19 11.57
N ARG A 44 -5.46 -7.00 10.89
CA ARG A 44 -5.12 -7.54 9.57
C ARG A 44 -5.16 -6.43 8.52
N MET A 45 -6.20 -5.60 8.56
CA MET A 45 -6.36 -4.47 7.65
C MET A 45 -5.28 -3.42 7.86
N ARG A 46 -4.90 -3.11 9.11
CA ARG A 46 -3.75 -2.24 9.42
C ARG A 46 -2.48 -2.69 8.71
N ARG A 47 -2.20 -4.00 8.73
CA ARG A 47 -1.04 -4.55 8.04
C ARG A 47 -1.15 -4.36 6.53
N ILE A 48 -2.30 -4.64 5.94
CA ILE A 48 -2.53 -4.49 4.49
C ILE A 48 -2.38 -3.02 4.06
N VAL A 49 -2.96 -2.09 4.81
CA VAL A 49 -2.85 -0.65 4.54
C VAL A 49 -1.41 -0.18 4.64
N SER A 50 -0.67 -0.63 5.66
CA SER A 50 0.76 -0.34 5.80
C SER A 50 1.59 -0.90 4.63
N GLU A 51 1.28 -2.12 4.19
CA GLU A 51 1.89 -2.75 3.01
C GLU A 51 1.60 -1.93 1.73
N LEU A 52 0.36 -1.46 1.53
CA LEU A 52 -0.01 -0.57 0.42
C LEU A 52 0.71 0.78 0.46
N CYS A 53 0.85 1.39 1.65
CA CYS A 53 1.58 2.65 1.83
C CYS A 53 3.06 2.49 1.48
N ARG A 54 3.70 1.41 1.97
CA ARG A 54 5.12 1.12 1.70
C ARG A 54 5.40 0.89 0.21
N LEU A 55 4.41 0.39 -0.52
CA LEU A 55 4.49 0.17 -1.96
C LEU A 55 4.09 1.40 -2.79
N GLY A 56 3.69 2.51 -2.16
CA GLY A 56 3.30 3.74 -2.85
C GLY A 56 1.90 3.70 -3.49
N TRP A 57 1.06 2.73 -3.17
CA TRP A 57 -0.30 2.64 -3.71
C TRP A 57 -1.31 3.52 -2.96
N VAL A 58 -1.02 3.83 -1.70
CA VAL A 58 -1.83 4.69 -0.85
C VAL A 58 -0.90 5.69 -0.21
N GLU A 59 -1.23 6.98 -0.30
CA GLU A 59 -0.45 7.98 0.41
C GLU A 59 -0.72 7.93 1.92
N PRO A 60 0.32 7.93 2.77
CA PRO A 60 0.13 8.11 4.19
C PRO A 60 -0.47 9.50 4.43
N ARG A 61 -1.47 9.61 5.31
CA ARG A 61 -2.15 10.89 5.61
C ARG A 61 -1.23 12.05 5.99
N SER A 62 0.03 11.77 6.37
CA SER A 62 1.07 12.77 6.60
C SER A 62 1.63 13.44 5.34
N SER A 63 1.23 13.04 4.12
CA SER A 63 1.64 13.68 2.86
C SER A 63 0.84 14.91 2.46
N ARG A 64 -0.16 15.36 3.27
CA ARG A 64 -0.71 16.72 3.11
C ARG A 64 0.36 17.75 3.46
N ARG A 65 1.24 18.08 2.52
CA ARG A 65 1.94 19.36 2.46
C ARG A 65 1.73 19.96 1.07
N PRO A 66 1.28 21.21 1.03
CA PRO A 66 1.85 22.16 0.10
C PRO A 66 2.42 23.33 0.91
N SER A 67 3.75 23.49 0.90
CA SER A 67 4.48 24.77 0.89
C SER A 67 5.91 24.64 1.45
N ASN A 68 6.81 25.35 0.78
CA ASN A 68 8.18 25.67 1.20
C ASN A 68 8.25 26.08 2.68
N CYS A 69 9.25 25.54 3.38
CA CYS A 69 10.09 26.18 4.40
C CYS A 69 11.41 25.38 4.33
N GLY A 70 12.58 25.95 4.05
CA GLY A 70 13.13 27.07 4.80
C GLY A 70 13.80 26.49 6.03
#